data_AF-G0EE60-F1
#
_entry.id   AF-G0EE60-F1
#
_cell.length_a   1.000
_cell.length_b   1.000
_cell.length_c   1.000
_cell.angle_alpha   90.00
_cell.angle_beta   90.00
_cell.angle_gamma   90.00
#
_symmetry.space_group_name_H-M   'P 1'
#
loop_
_entity.id
_entity.type
_entity.pdbx_description
1 polymer ?
#
loop_
_entity_poly.entity_id
_entity_poly.type
_entity_poly.pdbx_seq_one_letter_code
_entity_poly.pdbx_strand_id
1 'polypeptide(L)'
;MPGLALLASKTEPSSDVLDALSSCRGCEGLLYLEERNFSSVMYAAHLDPLEKLGWIRRGVYAVSVSDWICGFGLTVLGGHALAWLMVCTPTVTRNMLVTASPPDPLRRSKRAIVQLYTQRLVREGSSTERIAAKLVHTGGSPAAMIAVIAESGARRTPVLIMAAKRMCVSHHGRWAAVATHSLPKCTLLEDKVATLKLQGGVPRVEIRSIQDVVR
;
A
#
# COMPACT_ATOMS: atom_id res chain seq x y z
N MET A 1 11.22 12.49 -4.88
CA MET A 1 10.29 11.35 -4.95
C MET A 1 8.98 11.82 -4.36
N PRO A 2 7.81 11.57 -4.99
CA PRO A 2 6.52 11.96 -4.42
C PRO A 2 6.37 11.34 -3.03
N GLY A 3 6.01 12.17 -2.06
CA GLY A 3 5.84 11.77 -0.67
C GLY A 3 4.56 10.97 -0.51
N LEU A 4 4.64 9.84 0.20
CA LEU A 4 3.46 9.05 0.55
C LEU A 4 3.58 8.52 1.97
N ALA A 5 2.46 8.46 2.68
CA ALA A 5 2.36 7.88 4.01
C ALA A 5 1.22 6.85 4.12
N LEU A 6 1.47 5.83 4.94
CA LEU A 6 0.50 4.90 5.47
C LEU A 6 0.28 5.25 6.93
N LEU A 7 -0.97 5.20 7.38
CA LEU A 7 -1.37 5.43 8.76
C LEU A 7 -2.33 4.33 9.17
N ALA A 8 -2.15 3.77 10.36
CA ALA A 8 -3.15 2.94 11.03
C ALA A 8 -3.43 3.56 12.39
N SER A 9 -4.69 3.80 12.73
CA SER A 9 -5.07 4.38 14.02
C SER A 9 -6.33 3.73 14.58
N LYS A 10 -6.41 3.68 15.91
CA LYS A 10 -7.59 3.19 16.63
C LYS A 10 -8.73 4.20 16.66
N THR A 11 -8.36 5.48 16.67
CA THR A 11 -9.28 6.62 16.70
C THR A 11 -8.92 7.58 15.59
N GLU A 12 -9.79 8.54 15.29
CA GLU A 12 -9.45 9.64 14.40
C GLU A 12 -8.09 10.25 14.85
N PRO A 13 -7.08 10.29 13.96
CA PRO A 13 -5.79 10.89 14.28
C PRO A 13 -6.00 12.37 14.62
N SER A 14 -5.24 12.88 15.59
CA SER A 14 -5.30 14.30 15.93
C SER A 14 -4.95 15.17 14.72
N SER A 15 -5.47 16.40 14.70
CA SER A 15 -5.13 17.40 13.67
C SER A 15 -3.63 17.46 13.44
N ASP A 16 -2.81 17.46 14.50
CA ASP A 16 -1.35 17.53 14.39
C ASP A 16 -0.72 16.35 13.64
N VAL A 17 -1.32 15.16 13.68
CA VAL A 17 -0.86 13.98 12.94
C VAL A 17 -1.28 14.09 11.47
N LEU A 18 -2.52 14.50 11.21
CA LEU A 18 -2.99 14.77 9.86
C LEU A 18 -2.24 15.94 9.22
N ASP A 19 -1.92 16.97 10.01
CA ASP A 19 -1.12 18.14 9.64
C ASP A 19 0.33 17.73 9.45
N ALA A 20 0.92 16.86 10.26
CA ALA A 20 2.26 16.31 9.99
C ALA A 20 2.31 15.47 8.70
N LEU A 21 1.24 14.75 8.39
CA LEU A 21 1.12 13.92 7.19
C LEU A 21 0.78 14.74 5.93
N SER A 22 0.11 15.89 6.09
CA SER A 22 -0.30 16.79 5.00
C SER A 22 0.63 18.00 4.81
N SER A 23 1.39 18.40 5.83
CA SER A 23 2.38 19.50 5.79
C SER A 23 3.67 19.12 5.07
N CYS A 24 3.83 17.85 4.72
CA CYS A 24 4.82 17.43 3.75
C CYS A 24 4.49 18.07 2.38
N ARG A 25 5.24 19.13 2.02
CA ARG A 25 5.20 19.69 0.66
C ARG A 25 5.52 18.59 -0.35
N GLY A 26 4.54 18.21 -1.17
CA GLY A 26 4.68 17.12 -2.15
C GLY A 26 4.26 15.73 -1.63
N CYS A 27 3.55 15.66 -0.50
CA CYS A 27 2.84 14.45 -0.10
C CYS A 27 1.49 14.36 -0.78
N GLU A 28 1.37 13.37 -1.65
CA GLU A 28 0.34 13.28 -2.69
C GLU A 28 -0.61 12.09 -2.50
N GLY A 29 -0.37 11.31 -1.44
CA GLY A 29 -1.26 10.24 -1.01
C GLY A 29 -1.07 9.94 0.47
N LEU A 30 -2.18 9.85 1.18
CA LEU A 30 -2.27 9.27 2.51
C LEU A 30 -3.17 8.05 2.40
N LEU A 31 -2.68 6.88 2.83
CA LEU A 31 -3.55 5.74 3.11
C LEU A 31 -3.76 5.63 4.60
N TYR A 32 -5.01 5.61 5.02
CA TYR A 32 -5.36 5.55 6.43
C TYR A 32 -6.26 4.36 6.72
N LEU A 33 -5.86 3.49 7.66
CA LEU A 33 -6.70 2.45 8.26
C LEU A 33 -7.26 2.93 9.59
N GLU A 34 -8.58 2.98 9.68
CA GLU A 34 -9.33 3.25 10.91
C GLU A 34 -10.21 2.07 11.28
N GLU A 35 -10.40 1.77 12.56
CA GLU A 35 -11.49 0.91 13.01
C GLU A 35 -12.69 1.75 13.44
N ARG A 36 -13.80 1.68 12.69
CA ARG A 36 -15.10 2.25 13.08
C ARG A 36 -16.09 1.12 13.29
N ASN A 37 -16.65 0.98 14.50
CA ASN A 37 -17.70 0.01 14.81
C ASN A 37 -17.40 -1.40 14.26
N PHE A 38 -16.21 -1.95 14.56
CA PHE A 38 -15.74 -3.27 14.11
C PHE A 38 -15.49 -3.42 12.61
N SER A 39 -15.49 -2.31 11.87
CA SER A 39 -15.17 -2.27 10.43
C SER A 39 -13.91 -1.44 10.23
N SER A 40 -12.92 -2.02 9.54
CA SER A 40 -11.72 -1.28 9.20
C SER A 40 -11.88 -0.55 7.86
N VAL A 41 -11.72 0.76 7.86
CA VAL A 41 -11.96 1.65 6.72
C VAL A 41 -10.62 2.16 6.19
N MET A 42 -10.43 2.12 4.87
CA MET A 42 -9.30 2.74 4.19
C MET A 42 -9.74 4.06 3.57
N TYR A 43 -8.91 5.11 3.65
CA TYR A 43 -9.16 6.43 3.04
C TYR A 43 -7.98 6.88 2.17
N ALA A 44 -8.24 7.65 1.10
CA ALA A 44 -7.26 8.57 0.51
C ALA A 44 -7.87 9.92 0.11
N ALA A 45 -6.99 10.93 -0.02
CA ALA A 45 -7.34 12.26 -0.50
C ALA A 45 -7.31 12.34 -2.04
N HIS A 46 -8.26 13.10 -2.63
CA HIS A 46 -8.45 13.38 -4.07
C HIS A 46 -8.76 12.17 -4.97
N LEU A 47 -9.96 12.12 -5.57
CA LEU A 47 -10.50 10.93 -6.25
C LEU A 47 -11.40 11.26 -7.45
N ASP A 48 -11.24 10.49 -8.53
CA ASP A 48 -12.18 10.38 -9.66
C ASP A 48 -13.45 9.58 -9.24
N PRO A 49 -14.69 10.03 -9.55
CA PRO A 49 -15.95 9.41 -9.08
C PRO A 49 -16.20 7.94 -9.42
N LEU A 50 -15.61 7.39 -10.49
CA LEU A 50 -15.89 6.01 -10.92
C LEU A 50 -15.05 4.96 -10.16
N GLU A 51 -13.80 5.29 -9.79
CA GLU A 51 -12.94 4.42 -8.97
C GLU A 51 -13.42 4.34 -7.50
N LYS A 52 -14.16 5.36 -7.05
CA LYS A 52 -14.86 5.45 -5.75
C LYS A 52 -15.91 4.34 -5.53
N LEU A 53 -16.72 4.02 -6.54
CA LEU A 53 -17.93 3.21 -6.37
C LEU A 53 -17.68 1.72 -6.06
N GLY A 54 -16.57 1.15 -6.54
CA GLY A 54 -16.22 -0.26 -6.31
C GLY A 54 -15.77 -0.55 -4.87
N TRP A 55 -15.15 0.42 -4.21
CA TRP A 55 -14.62 0.30 -2.84
C TRP A 55 -15.65 0.74 -1.78
N ILE A 56 -16.45 1.78 -2.07
CA ILE A 56 -17.43 2.36 -1.12
C ILE A 56 -18.53 1.36 -0.74
N ARG A 57 -18.95 0.49 -1.67
CA ARG A 57 -20.03 -0.48 -1.44
C ARG A 57 -19.70 -1.55 -0.39
N ARG A 58 -18.47 -1.59 0.14
CA ARG A 58 -17.97 -2.59 1.10
C ARG A 58 -17.26 -1.98 2.33
N GLY A 59 -17.41 -0.68 2.58
CA GLY A 59 -16.84 0.01 3.75
C GLY A 59 -15.45 0.60 3.55
N VAL A 60 -15.06 0.90 2.31
CA VAL A 60 -13.75 1.45 1.98
C VAL A 60 -13.91 2.70 1.13
N TYR A 61 -13.36 3.84 1.55
CA TYR A 61 -13.44 5.09 0.79
C TYR A 61 -12.16 5.24 -0.04
N ALA A 62 -12.31 5.27 -1.36
CA ALA A 62 -11.29 4.90 -2.33
C ALA A 62 -9.97 5.70 -2.29
N VAL A 63 -9.01 5.23 -3.09
CA VAL A 63 -7.65 5.74 -3.19
C VAL A 63 -7.36 6.37 -4.54
N SER A 64 -6.89 7.62 -4.57
CA SER A 64 -6.02 8.11 -5.64
C SER A 64 -4.77 8.72 -5.01
N VAL A 65 -3.66 8.52 -5.69
CA VAL A 65 -2.35 9.03 -5.31
C VAL A 65 -1.88 9.76 -6.56
N SER A 66 -1.88 11.10 -6.55
CA SER A 66 -1.82 11.89 -7.79
C SER A 66 -0.59 11.57 -8.66
N ASP A 67 0.55 11.25 -8.05
CA ASP A 67 1.80 10.90 -8.75
C ASP A 67 2.20 9.42 -8.68
N TRP A 68 1.41 8.54 -8.07
CA TRP A 68 1.72 7.10 -8.07
C TRP A 68 0.91 6.34 -9.11
N ILE A 69 1.58 5.38 -9.75
CA ILE A 69 0.98 4.51 -10.74
C ILE A 69 0.38 3.32 -9.99
N CYS A 70 -0.94 3.29 -9.91
CA CYS A 70 -1.69 2.24 -9.22
C CYS A 70 -2.35 1.26 -10.20
N GLY A 71 -2.26 -0.02 -9.87
CA GLY A 71 -3.03 -1.10 -10.47
C GLY A 71 -3.97 -1.71 -9.43
N PHE A 72 -5.18 -2.06 -9.86
CA PHE A 72 -6.20 -2.67 -9.02
C PHE A 72 -6.48 -4.10 -9.48
N GLY A 73 -6.83 -4.98 -8.54
CA GLY A 73 -7.18 -6.34 -8.88
C GLY A 73 -7.92 -7.08 -7.78
N LEU A 74 -8.77 -8.01 -8.21
CA LEU A 74 -9.29 -9.07 -7.37
C LEU A 74 -8.42 -10.31 -7.57
N THR A 75 -8.01 -10.96 -6.49
CA THR A 75 -7.23 -12.19 -6.59
C THR A 75 -7.55 -13.15 -5.46
N VAL A 76 -6.96 -14.35 -5.52
CA VAL A 76 -6.98 -15.30 -4.42
C VAL A 76 -5.57 -15.39 -3.86
N LEU A 77 -5.40 -14.98 -2.61
CA LEU A 77 -4.11 -15.13 -1.91
C LEU A 77 -4.00 -16.55 -1.33
N GLY A 78 -2.77 -17.04 -1.13
CA GLY A 78 -2.51 -18.38 -0.61
C GLY A 78 -3.40 -18.70 0.61
N GLY A 79 -4.17 -19.79 0.54
CA GLY A 79 -5.18 -20.14 1.54
C GLY A 79 -6.66 -19.89 1.14
N HIS A 80 -6.96 -19.64 -0.15
CA HIS A 80 -8.31 -19.47 -0.71
C HIS A 80 -9.10 -18.23 -0.26
N ALA A 81 -8.44 -17.29 0.42
CA ALA A 81 -9.06 -16.02 0.76
C ALA A 81 -9.13 -15.11 -0.48
N LEU A 82 -10.34 -14.65 -0.80
CA LEU A 82 -10.55 -13.65 -1.85
C LEU A 82 -9.96 -12.33 -1.35
N ALA A 83 -9.09 -11.71 -2.12
CA ALA A 83 -8.40 -10.49 -1.74
C ALA A 83 -8.58 -9.39 -2.79
N TRP A 84 -8.98 -8.22 -2.31
CA TRP A 84 -8.95 -6.99 -3.08
C TRP A 84 -7.59 -6.33 -2.87
N LEU A 85 -6.91 -6.05 -3.99
CA LEU A 85 -5.56 -5.52 -4.02
C LEU A 85 -5.56 -4.18 -4.76
N MET A 86 -4.90 -3.21 -4.13
CA MET A 86 -4.36 -2.05 -4.81
C MET A 86 -2.85 -2.09 -4.66
N VAL A 87 -2.13 -1.94 -5.76
CA VAL A 87 -0.67 -1.92 -5.80
C VAL A 87 -0.22 -0.66 -6.51
N CYS A 88 0.56 0.16 -5.82
CA CYS A 88 1.05 1.43 -6.33
C CYS A 88 2.57 1.49 -6.30
N THR A 89 3.14 2.18 -7.29
CA THR A 89 4.57 2.48 -7.39
C THR A 89 4.75 3.89 -7.96
N PRO A 90 5.74 4.69 -7.52
CA PRO A 90 5.97 6.03 -8.06
C PRO A 90 6.51 5.98 -9.50
N THR A 91 7.06 4.84 -9.93
CA THR A 91 7.63 4.68 -11.27
C THR A 91 7.38 3.28 -11.83
N VAL A 92 7.29 3.20 -13.16
CA VAL A 92 7.35 1.94 -13.89
C VAL A 92 8.71 1.88 -14.56
N THR A 93 9.48 0.85 -14.23
CA THR A 93 10.82 0.65 -14.77
C THR A 93 10.79 -0.27 -15.99
N ARG A 94 11.91 -0.33 -16.70
CA ARG A 94 12.11 -1.30 -17.77
C ARG A 94 12.00 -2.75 -17.29
N ASN A 95 12.48 -3.05 -16.08
CA ASN A 95 12.38 -4.40 -15.52
C ASN A 95 10.92 -4.80 -15.34
N MET A 96 10.08 -3.91 -14.79
CA MET A 96 8.65 -4.17 -14.67
C MET A 96 7.99 -4.39 -16.03
N LEU A 97 8.31 -3.56 -17.04
CA LEU A 97 7.77 -3.72 -18.39
C LEU A 97 8.15 -5.06 -19.02
N VAL A 98 9.43 -5.46 -18.93
CA VAL A 98 9.91 -6.73 -19.49
C VAL A 98 9.28 -7.92 -18.77
N THR A 99 9.21 -7.88 -17.43
CA THR A 99 8.62 -8.97 -16.64
C THR A 99 7.10 -9.05 -16.79
N ALA A 100 6.39 -7.92 -16.87
CA ALA A 100 4.95 -7.90 -17.15
C ALA A 100 4.64 -8.36 -18.58
N SER A 101 5.55 -8.08 -19.52
CA SER A 101 5.43 -8.36 -20.96
C SER A 101 4.02 -8.07 -21.52
N PRO A 102 3.49 -6.84 -21.37
CA PRO A 102 2.13 -6.55 -21.81
C PRO A 102 1.99 -6.75 -23.33
N PRO A 103 0.83 -7.22 -23.82
CA PRO A 103 0.50 -7.10 -25.25
C PRO A 103 0.24 -5.64 -25.63
N ASP A 104 0.32 -5.30 -26.91
CA ASP A 104 -0.18 -4.02 -27.39
C ASP A 104 -1.73 -4.00 -27.35
N PRO A 105 -2.36 -2.86 -26.99
CA PRO A 105 -1.78 -1.54 -26.70
C PRO A 105 -1.36 -1.32 -25.23
N LEU A 106 -1.51 -2.34 -24.36
CA LEU A 106 -1.28 -2.22 -22.90
C LEU A 106 0.16 -1.83 -22.54
N ARG A 107 1.14 -2.05 -23.42
CA ARG A 107 2.52 -1.62 -23.24
C ARG A 107 2.68 -0.12 -22.99
N ARG A 108 1.72 0.70 -23.45
CA ARG A 108 1.75 2.16 -23.25
C ARG A 108 1.10 2.59 -21.94
N SER A 109 0.36 1.71 -21.28
CA SER A 109 -0.34 2.00 -20.04
C SER A 109 0.52 1.59 -18.84
N LYS A 110 1.08 2.59 -18.14
CA LYS A 110 1.85 2.36 -16.91
C LYS A 110 1.03 1.60 -15.85
N ARG A 111 -0.27 1.91 -15.72
CA ARG A 111 -1.19 1.20 -14.81
C ARG A 111 -1.33 -0.28 -15.19
N ALA A 112 -1.48 -0.57 -16.49
CA ALA A 112 -1.57 -1.94 -16.97
C ALA A 112 -0.27 -2.73 -16.73
N ILE A 113 0.89 -2.10 -16.88
CA ILE A 113 2.19 -2.72 -16.57
C ILE A 113 2.27 -3.11 -15.09
N VAL A 114 1.94 -2.21 -14.17
CA VAL A 114 1.93 -2.50 -12.72
C VAL A 114 0.96 -3.62 -12.39
N GLN A 115 -0.23 -3.60 -12.98
CA GLN A 115 -1.24 -4.64 -12.76
C GLN A 115 -0.79 -6.01 -13.28
N LEU A 116 -0.26 -6.09 -14.50
CA LEU A 116 0.22 -7.35 -15.09
C LEU A 116 1.45 -7.90 -14.36
N TYR A 117 2.38 -7.03 -13.97
CA TYR A 117 3.51 -7.42 -13.13
C TYR A 117 3.03 -8.02 -11.80
N THR A 118 2.10 -7.34 -11.14
CA THR A 118 1.48 -7.81 -9.89
C THR A 118 0.79 -9.16 -10.07
N GLN A 119 -0.04 -9.30 -11.11
CA GLN A 119 -0.74 -10.56 -11.40
C GLN A 119 0.24 -11.71 -11.63
N ARG A 120 1.34 -11.47 -12.33
CA ARG A 120 2.40 -12.47 -12.49
C ARG A 120 2.97 -12.90 -11.14
N LEU A 121 3.31 -11.95 -10.26
CA LEU A 121 3.81 -12.28 -8.93
C LEU A 121 2.79 -13.04 -8.06
N VAL A 122 1.51 -12.74 -8.19
CA VAL A 122 0.45 -13.50 -7.52
C VAL A 122 0.36 -14.92 -8.06
N ARG A 123 0.44 -15.12 -9.39
CA ARG A 123 0.48 -16.45 -10.01
C ARG A 123 1.71 -17.27 -9.58
N GLU A 124 2.82 -16.60 -9.27
CA GLU A 124 4.00 -17.21 -8.66
C GLU A 124 3.80 -17.56 -7.17
N GLY A 125 2.62 -17.33 -6.60
CA GLY A 125 2.32 -17.60 -5.19
C GLY A 125 2.96 -16.60 -4.23
N SER A 126 3.36 -15.42 -4.70
CA SER A 126 3.97 -14.41 -3.83
C SER A 126 2.95 -13.87 -2.82
N SER A 127 3.34 -13.77 -1.56
CA SER A 127 2.57 -13.02 -0.55
C SER A 127 2.56 -11.53 -0.88
N THR A 128 1.66 -10.78 -0.26
CA THR A 128 1.54 -9.33 -0.47
C THR A 128 2.82 -8.58 -0.07
N GLU A 129 3.47 -8.97 1.04
CA GLU A 129 4.79 -8.45 1.42
C GLU A 129 5.84 -8.74 0.35
N ARG A 130 5.85 -9.97 -0.18
CA ARG A 130 6.79 -10.39 -1.24
C ARG A 130 6.55 -9.64 -2.54
N ILE A 131 5.30 -9.32 -2.88
CA ILE A 131 4.97 -8.48 -4.04
C ILE A 131 5.55 -7.08 -3.86
N ALA A 132 5.32 -6.43 -2.71
CA ALA A 132 5.88 -5.10 -2.44
C ALA A 132 7.42 -5.12 -2.48
N ALA A 133 8.03 -6.13 -1.87
CA ALA A 133 9.47 -6.30 -1.84
C ALA A 133 10.06 -6.54 -3.25
N LYS A 134 9.43 -7.39 -4.07
CA LYS A 134 9.85 -7.65 -5.46
C LYS A 134 9.72 -6.40 -6.34
N LEU A 135 8.65 -5.61 -6.19
CA LEU A 135 8.50 -4.34 -6.92
C LEU A 135 9.67 -3.39 -6.67
N VAL A 136 10.18 -3.33 -5.44
CA VAL A 136 11.34 -2.50 -5.08
C VAL A 136 12.66 -3.15 -5.48
N HIS A 137 12.82 -4.44 -5.20
CA HIS A 137 14.08 -5.15 -5.39
C HIS A 137 14.36 -5.50 -6.85
N THR A 138 13.50 -6.31 -7.47
CA THR A 138 13.69 -6.78 -8.86
C THR A 138 13.03 -5.85 -9.87
N GLY A 139 11.87 -5.30 -9.50
CA GLY A 139 11.18 -4.27 -10.25
C GLY A 139 11.93 -2.93 -10.27
N GLY A 140 12.90 -2.71 -9.38
CA GLY A 140 13.75 -1.52 -9.39
C GLY A 140 13.04 -0.21 -9.05
N SER A 141 11.83 -0.28 -8.50
CA SER A 141 11.16 0.93 -8.01
C SER A 141 11.80 1.40 -6.69
N PRO A 142 11.90 2.71 -6.42
CA PRO A 142 12.41 3.18 -5.12
C PRO A 142 11.45 2.87 -3.96
N ALA A 143 10.16 2.69 -4.24
CA ALA A 143 9.15 2.34 -3.25
C ALA A 143 7.95 1.61 -3.89
N ALA A 144 7.26 0.79 -3.12
CA ALA A 144 6.02 0.16 -3.51
C ALA A 144 5.06 0.17 -2.33
N MET A 145 3.78 0.33 -2.63
CA MET A 145 2.72 0.35 -1.65
C MET A 145 1.66 -0.65 -2.07
N ILE A 146 1.13 -1.38 -1.10
CA ILE A 146 0.03 -2.30 -1.29
C ILE A 146 -1.02 -2.05 -0.22
N ALA A 147 -2.26 -1.94 -0.67
CA ALA A 147 -3.41 -2.02 0.20
C ALA A 147 -4.19 -3.29 -0.12
N VAL A 148 -4.47 -4.07 0.91
CA VAL A 148 -5.11 -5.38 0.81
C VAL A 148 -6.35 -5.39 1.67
N ILE A 149 -7.39 -6.02 1.17
CA ILE A 149 -8.52 -6.47 1.98
C ILE A 149 -8.73 -7.94 1.68
N ALA A 150 -8.34 -8.79 2.62
CA ALA A 150 -8.59 -10.22 2.54
C ALA A 150 -9.95 -10.55 3.16
N GLU A 151 -10.78 -11.28 2.42
CA GLU A 151 -12.05 -11.86 2.85
C GLU A 151 -11.84 -13.35 3.17
N SER A 152 -12.10 -13.73 4.43
CA SER A 152 -12.12 -15.11 4.90
C SER A 152 -13.42 -15.35 5.66
N GLY A 153 -14.39 -16.01 5.01
CA GLY A 153 -15.75 -16.12 5.52
C GLY A 153 -16.40 -14.73 5.65
N ALA A 154 -16.98 -14.42 6.81
CA ALA A 154 -17.57 -13.11 7.09
C ALA A 154 -16.54 -12.04 7.52
N ARG A 155 -15.28 -12.41 7.74
CA ARG A 155 -14.25 -11.51 8.27
C ARG A 155 -13.46 -10.83 7.15
N ARG A 156 -13.40 -9.51 7.20
CA ARG A 156 -12.49 -8.67 6.40
C ARG A 156 -11.31 -8.25 7.23
N THR A 157 -10.10 -8.38 6.69
CA THR A 157 -8.88 -7.93 7.36
C THR A 157 -8.09 -7.05 6.41
N PRO A 158 -8.13 -5.72 6.59
CA PRO A 158 -7.33 -4.84 5.79
C PRO A 158 -5.90 -4.74 6.32
N VAL A 159 -4.97 -4.61 5.40
CA VAL A 159 -3.54 -4.50 5.67
C VAL A 159 -2.96 -3.47 4.70
N LEU A 160 -2.11 -2.59 5.21
CA LEU A 160 -1.29 -1.69 4.40
C LEU A 160 0.15 -2.16 4.44
N ILE A 161 0.82 -2.15 3.31
CA ILE A 161 2.21 -2.59 3.18
C ILE A 161 2.96 -1.53 2.39
N MET A 162 4.15 -1.17 2.87
CA MET A 162 5.10 -0.36 2.12
C MET A 162 6.44 -1.08 2.07
N ALA A 163 7.01 -1.19 0.87
CA ALA A 163 8.42 -1.48 0.69
C ALA A 163 9.12 -0.23 0.19
N ALA A 164 10.30 0.09 0.69
CA ALA A 164 11.05 1.23 0.19
C ALA A 164 12.55 1.09 0.46
N LYS A 165 13.34 1.75 -0.40
CA LYS A 165 14.79 1.92 -0.19
C LYS A 165 15.09 2.77 1.04
N ARG A 166 14.27 3.78 1.28
CA ARG A 166 14.25 4.59 2.51
C ARG A 166 12.81 4.81 2.93
N MET A 167 12.53 4.55 4.20
CA MET A 167 11.26 4.88 4.84
C MET A 167 11.48 5.43 6.24
N CYS A 168 10.48 6.14 6.73
CA CYS A 168 10.40 6.74 8.04
C CYS A 168 9.22 6.08 8.75
N VAL A 169 9.47 5.52 9.94
CA VAL A 169 8.45 4.85 10.74
C VAL A 169 8.25 5.62 12.03
N SER A 170 7.00 5.92 12.35
CA SER A 170 6.60 6.52 13.61
C SER A 170 5.50 5.69 14.26
N HIS A 171 5.63 5.43 15.56
CA HIS A 171 4.65 4.69 16.33
C HIS A 171 4.33 5.45 17.61
N HIS A 172 3.05 5.59 17.88
CA HIS A 172 2.50 6.13 19.11
C HIS A 172 1.47 5.12 19.62
N GLY A 173 1.25 5.00 20.93
CA GLY A 173 0.35 3.97 21.49
C GLY A 173 -1.09 3.93 20.94
N ARG A 174 -1.49 4.93 20.13
CA ARG A 174 -2.80 5.04 19.46
C ARG A 174 -2.75 4.99 17.93
N TRP A 175 -1.60 5.22 17.31
CA TRP A 175 -1.44 5.26 15.85
C TRP A 175 -0.05 4.82 15.41
N ALA A 176 0.07 4.32 14.19
CA ALA A 176 1.35 4.03 13.57
C ALA A 176 1.38 4.52 12.14
N ALA A 177 2.49 5.12 11.73
CA ALA A 177 2.67 5.63 10.38
C ALA A 177 3.98 5.14 9.76
N VAL A 178 3.94 4.91 8.46
CA VAL A 178 5.12 4.61 7.64
C VAL A 178 5.07 5.50 6.41
N ALA A 179 6.16 6.21 6.15
CA ALA A 179 6.24 7.17 5.08
C ALA A 179 7.53 7.03 4.28
N THR A 180 7.48 7.44 3.01
CA THR A 180 8.68 7.55 2.15
C THR A 180 9.47 8.85 2.34
N HIS A 181 9.00 9.71 3.23
CA HIS A 181 9.55 11.04 3.55
C HIS A 181 9.67 11.19 5.07
N SER A 182 10.31 12.25 5.53
CA SER A 182 10.50 12.47 6.97
C SER A 182 9.19 12.86 7.65
N LEU A 183 8.90 12.22 8.78
CA LEU A 183 7.82 12.54 9.72
C LEU A 183 8.43 13.08 11.02
N PRO A 184 7.67 13.81 11.85
CA PRO A 184 8.11 14.18 13.19
C PRO A 184 8.42 12.93 14.04
N LYS A 185 9.53 12.96 14.79
CA LYS A 185 9.95 11.91 15.73
C LYS A 185 9.95 10.49 15.13
N CYS A 186 10.49 10.34 13.92
CA CYS A 186 10.51 9.05 13.26
C CYS A 186 11.88 8.37 13.24
N THR A 187 11.83 7.05 13.09
CA THR A 187 13.00 6.21 12.85
C THR A 187 13.15 6.01 11.34
N LEU A 188 14.29 6.45 10.79
CA LEU A 188 14.65 6.20 9.40
C LEU A 188 15.19 4.78 9.23
N LEU A 189 14.69 4.08 8.22
CA LEU A 189 15.02 2.69 7.92
C LEU A 189 15.26 2.53 6.42
N GLU A 190 16.17 1.62 6.09
CA GLU A 190 16.58 1.36 4.71
C GLU A 190 16.34 -0.10 4.30
N ASP A 191 16.02 -0.28 3.02
CA ASP A 191 15.74 -1.59 2.41
C ASP A 191 14.79 -2.46 3.23
N LYS A 192 13.68 -1.86 3.67
CA LYS A 192 12.65 -2.51 4.50
C LYS A 192 11.33 -2.70 3.76
N VAL A 193 10.58 -3.66 4.28
CA VAL A 193 9.14 -3.81 4.11
C VAL A 193 8.51 -3.57 5.47
N ALA A 194 7.51 -2.70 5.51
CA ALA A 194 6.70 -2.44 6.69
C ALA A 194 5.25 -2.81 6.41
N THR A 195 4.67 -3.57 7.33
CA THR A 195 3.28 -4.01 7.27
C THR A 195 2.52 -3.37 8.43
N LEU A 196 1.52 -2.55 8.12
CA LEU A 196 0.61 -1.95 9.08
C LEU A 196 -0.70 -2.71 9.10
N LYS A 197 -1.13 -3.09 10.31
CA LYS A 197 -2.41 -3.76 10.56
C LYS A 197 -3.02 -3.30 11.88
N LEU A 198 -4.33 -3.47 12.00
CA LEU A 198 -5.06 -3.31 13.26
C LEU A 198 -5.32 -4.70 13.85
N GLN A 199 -4.82 -4.94 15.07
CA GLN A 199 -5.05 -6.18 15.80
C GLN A 199 -5.75 -5.86 17.12
N GLY A 200 -7.05 -6.18 17.20
CA GLY A 200 -7.89 -5.81 18.35
C GLY A 200 -7.94 -4.28 18.57
N GLY A 201 -7.99 -3.50 17.49
CA GLY A 201 -7.91 -2.04 17.51
C GLY A 201 -6.56 -1.45 17.89
N VAL A 202 -5.52 -2.25 18.08
CA VAL A 202 -4.16 -1.73 18.32
C VAL A 202 -3.40 -1.67 16.99
N PRO A 203 -2.88 -0.49 16.59
CA PRO A 203 -2.04 -0.38 15.41
C PRO A 203 -0.69 -1.06 15.65
N ARG A 204 -0.37 -2.01 14.78
CA ARG A 204 0.88 -2.77 14.78
C ARG A 204 1.63 -2.48 13.50
N VAL A 205 2.95 -2.30 13.63
CA VAL A 205 3.88 -2.23 12.50
C VAL A 205 4.84 -3.39 12.62
N GLU A 206 4.90 -4.21 11.58
CA GLU A 206 5.88 -5.26 11.44
C GLU A 206 6.90 -4.84 10.39
N ILE A 207 8.19 -4.95 10.69
CA ILE A 207 9.26 -4.48 9.82
C ILE A 207 10.18 -5.64 9.52
N ARG A 208 10.44 -5.87 8.23
CA ARG A 208 11.33 -6.93 7.74
C ARG A 208 12.28 -6.37 6.69
N SER A 209 13.43 -7.02 6.48
CA SER A 209 14.31 -6.62 5.39
C SER A 209 13.71 -7.06 4.04
N ILE A 210 13.94 -6.27 2.99
CA ILE A 210 13.53 -6.65 1.63
C ILE A 210 14.20 -7.98 1.23
N GLN A 211 15.46 -8.20 1.62
CA GLN A 211 16.18 -9.43 1.28
C GLN A 211 15.55 -10.67 1.90
N ASP A 212 15.13 -10.60 3.17
CA ASP A 212 14.49 -11.74 3.85
C ASP A 212 13.11 -12.04 3.29
N VAL A 213 12.40 -11.02 2.81
CA VAL A 213 11.04 -11.16 2.25
C VAL A 213 11.07 -11.67 0.81
N VAL A 214 12.11 -11.35 0.04
CA VAL A 214 12.21 -11.73 -1.39
C VAL A 214 12.68 -13.18 -1.58
N ARG A 215 13.47 -13.73 -0.66
CA ARG A 215 13.91 -15.15 -0.65
C ARG A 215 12.72 -16.10 -0.70
#